data_AF-X0VSD0-F1
#
_entry.id   AF-X0VSD0-F1
#
_cell.length_a   1.000
_cell.length_b   1.000
_cell.length_c   1.000
_cell.angle_alpha   90.00
_cell.angle_beta   90.00
_cell.angle_gamma   90.00
#
_symmetry.space_group_name_H-M   'P 1'
#
loop_
_entity.id
_entity.type
_entity.pdbx_description
1 polymer ?
#
loop_
_entity_poly.entity_id
_entity_poly.type
_entity_poly.pdbx_seq_one_letter_code
_entity_poly.pdbx_strand_id
1 'polypeptide(L)'
;MADIEKLYRKIILDRLAPSELAIFVDNLQTIINIDHQIQQDETLQTYMNIQFLSKTCKTLINIIQKKIILKKAALISTRLLDTNIFKRGQYATLDEIQEAYIDSLDQINAIRQLLANFVVQCDKKAVKKNIIKIHQTDKSGMFLMMTSRRSRFLKERIQKRSTASEIIHYISSYNKRKKSIDFDLTSLTYSKGPSSNVRLDNRLLTKLYTTIFQQSSNLKEILQGLYSSFIQSLQKYNKEIEIIIQ
;
A
#
# COMPACT_ATOMS: atom_id res chain seq x y z
N MET A 1 22.94 -13.99 -3.02
CA MET A 1 24.03 -13.04 -2.74
C MET A 1 24.27 -12.24 -4.01
N ALA A 2 24.11 -10.93 -3.96
CA ALA A 2 24.37 -10.04 -5.10
C ALA A 2 25.66 -9.24 -4.86
N ASP A 3 26.25 -8.72 -5.93
CA ASP A 3 27.43 -7.86 -5.88
C ASP A 3 27.14 -6.59 -5.04
N ILE A 4 27.77 -6.50 -3.86
CA ILE A 4 27.60 -5.41 -2.89
C ILE A 4 28.13 -4.10 -3.45
N GLU A 5 29.25 -4.13 -4.18
CA GLU A 5 29.83 -2.93 -4.79
C GLU A 5 28.88 -2.36 -5.85
N LYS A 6 28.27 -3.23 -6.66
CA LYS A 6 27.25 -2.82 -7.64
C LYS A 6 26.03 -2.19 -6.96
N LEU A 7 25.54 -2.77 -5.86
CA LEU A 7 24.42 -2.20 -5.08
C LEU A 7 24.81 -0.87 -4.46
N TYR A 8 26.03 -0.76 -3.95
CA TYR A 8 26.56 0.45 -3.37
C TYR A 8 26.68 1.59 -4.40
N ARG A 9 27.20 1.29 -5.59
CA ARG A 9 27.22 2.25 -6.71
C ARG A 9 25.82 2.77 -7.04
N LYS A 10 24.80 1.92 -6.97
CA LYS A 10 23.40 2.34 -7.15
C LYS A 10 22.88 3.21 -6.02
N ILE A 11 23.35 3.04 -4.78
CA ILE A 11 23.05 3.94 -3.66
C ILE A 11 23.64 5.34 -3.94
N ILE A 12 24.92 5.40 -4.33
CA ILE A 12 25.61 6.66 -4.67
C ILE A 12 24.90 7.39 -5.82
N LEU A 13 24.51 6.67 -6.86
CA LEU A 13 23.83 7.23 -8.03
C LEU A 13 22.36 7.55 -7.81
N ASP A 14 21.81 7.32 -6.61
CA ASP A 14 20.39 7.37 -6.31
C ASP A 14 19.56 6.59 -7.35
N ARG A 15 19.91 5.33 -7.60
CA ARG A 15 19.26 4.45 -8.59
C ARG A 15 18.81 3.10 -8.02
N LEU A 16 19.02 2.88 -6.72
CA LEU A 16 18.69 1.62 -6.06
C LEU A 16 17.17 1.39 -5.99
N ALA A 17 16.66 0.28 -6.52
CA ALA A 17 15.24 -0.08 -6.35
C ALA A 17 14.96 -0.67 -4.95
N PRO A 18 13.70 -0.63 -4.44
CA PRO A 18 13.39 -1.13 -3.10
C PRO A 18 13.69 -2.62 -2.88
N SER A 19 13.51 -3.45 -3.91
CA SER A 19 13.90 -4.86 -3.86
C SER A 19 15.41 -5.05 -3.74
N GLU A 20 16.19 -4.20 -4.41
CA GLU A 20 17.65 -4.20 -4.32
C GLU A 20 18.13 -3.73 -2.95
N LEU A 21 17.39 -2.83 -2.30
CA LEU A 21 17.62 -2.47 -0.90
C LEU A 21 17.38 -3.66 0.04
N ALA A 22 16.37 -4.48 -0.21
CA ALA A 22 16.15 -5.71 0.57
C ALA A 22 17.31 -6.69 0.36
N ILE A 23 17.75 -6.89 -0.88
CA ILE A 23 18.93 -7.72 -1.20
C ILE A 23 20.20 -7.19 -0.53
N PHE A 24 20.38 -5.86 -0.49
CA PHE A 24 21.50 -5.23 0.22
C PHE A 24 21.50 -5.60 1.70
N VAL A 25 20.34 -5.54 2.37
CA VAL A 25 20.21 -5.98 3.77
C VAL A 25 20.51 -7.47 3.94
N ASP A 26 20.03 -8.33 3.04
CA ASP A 26 20.30 -9.76 3.09
C ASP A 26 21.80 -10.06 2.93
N ASN A 27 22.49 -9.32 2.05
CA ASN A 27 23.93 -9.39 1.89
C ASN A 27 24.66 -8.98 3.19
N LEU A 28 24.26 -7.87 3.83
CA LEU A 28 24.82 -7.45 5.12
C LEU A 28 24.61 -8.51 6.22
N GLN A 29 23.45 -9.17 6.23
CA GLN A 29 23.18 -10.25 7.18
C GLN A 29 24.07 -11.48 6.90
N THR A 30 24.33 -11.77 5.63
CA THR A 30 25.23 -12.86 5.23
C THR A 30 26.66 -12.57 5.70
N ILE A 31 27.13 -11.34 5.55
CA ILE A 31 28.45 -10.91 6.04
C ILE A 31 28.56 -11.10 7.57
N ILE A 32 27.54 -10.70 8.33
CA ILE A 32 27.51 -10.90 9.79
C ILE A 32 27.65 -12.39 10.14
N ASN A 33 26.99 -13.27 9.39
CA ASN A 33 27.06 -14.70 9.64
C ASN A 33 28.45 -15.27 9.32
N ILE A 34 29.07 -14.81 8.22
CA ILE A 34 30.44 -15.20 7.86
C ILE A 34 31.44 -14.72 8.91
N ASP A 35 31.34 -13.46 9.37
CA ASP A 35 32.18 -12.91 10.44
C ASP A 35 32.08 -13.75 11.72
N HIS A 36 30.87 -14.17 12.10
CA HIS A 36 30.68 -15.06 13.25
C HIS A 36 31.32 -16.45 13.05
N GLN A 37 31.29 -17.00 11.84
CA GLN A 37 31.95 -18.28 11.54
C GLN A 37 33.48 -18.14 11.59
N ILE A 38 34.04 -17.04 11.09
CA ILE A 38 35.48 -16.77 11.14
C ILE A 38 35.95 -16.59 12.58
N GLN A 39 35.17 -15.93 13.43
CA GLN A 39 35.48 -15.77 14.86
C GLN A 39 35.50 -17.09 15.64
N GLN A 40 34.92 -18.17 15.10
CA GLN A 40 34.96 -19.50 15.71
C GLN A 40 36.17 -20.33 15.28
N ASP A 41 36.92 -19.89 14.26
CA ASP A 41 38.09 -20.59 13.73
C ASP A 41 39.36 -19.78 14.05
N GLU A 42 40.16 -20.28 15.00
CA GLU A 42 41.39 -19.63 15.47
C GLU A 42 42.40 -19.35 14.33
N THR A 43 42.44 -20.22 13.33
CA THR A 43 43.35 -20.10 12.18
C THR A 43 42.89 -18.93 11.31
N LEU A 44 41.62 -18.93 10.91
CA LEU A 44 41.06 -17.88 10.07
C LEU A 44 41.04 -16.54 10.78
N GLN A 45 40.77 -16.50 12.08
CA GLN A 45 40.83 -15.28 12.87
C GLN A 45 42.24 -14.66 12.88
N THR A 46 43.29 -15.50 12.87
CA THR A 46 44.67 -15.04 12.80
C THR A 46 44.99 -14.39 11.44
N TYR A 47 44.42 -14.92 10.35
CA TYR A 47 44.63 -14.41 9.00
C TYR A 47 43.71 -13.23 8.63
N MET A 48 42.52 -13.17 9.21
CA MET A 48 41.47 -12.20 8.87
C MET A 48 41.21 -11.27 10.05
N ASN A 49 41.91 -10.13 10.08
CA ASN A 49 41.73 -9.09 11.09
C ASN A 49 40.44 -8.26 10.84
N ILE A 50 39.28 -8.93 10.88
CA ILE A 50 37.97 -8.34 10.60
C ILE A 50 37.43 -7.70 11.89
N GLN A 51 38.00 -6.56 12.26
CA GLN A 51 37.47 -5.78 13.37
C GLN A 51 36.33 -4.88 12.90
N PHE A 52 35.26 -4.78 13.69
CA PHE A 52 34.14 -3.86 13.52
C PHE A 52 33.16 -4.12 12.36
N LEU A 53 33.44 -5.03 11.43
CA LEU A 53 32.57 -5.31 10.26
C LEU A 53 31.12 -5.64 10.66
N SER A 54 30.93 -6.60 11.57
CA SER A 54 29.61 -6.99 12.06
C SER A 54 28.87 -5.84 12.77
N LYS A 55 29.60 -4.98 13.50
CA LYS A 55 29.00 -3.79 14.13
C LYS A 55 28.52 -2.78 13.08
N THR A 56 29.31 -2.55 12.05
CA THR A 56 28.98 -1.66 10.93
C THR A 56 27.77 -2.17 10.15
N CYS A 57 27.76 -3.45 9.78
CA CYS A 57 26.62 -4.09 9.11
C CYS A 57 25.34 -3.98 9.96
N LYS A 58 25.41 -4.30 11.26
CA LYS A 58 24.24 -4.19 12.17
C LYS A 58 23.70 -2.76 12.25
N THR A 59 24.58 -1.77 12.25
CA THR A 59 24.20 -0.36 12.30
C THR A 59 23.41 0.03 11.04
N LEU A 60 23.92 -0.32 9.87
CA LEU A 60 23.24 -0.08 8.58
C LEU A 60 21.89 -0.79 8.49
N ILE A 61 21.84 -2.07 8.88
CA ILE A 61 20.61 -2.86 8.92
C ILE A 61 19.58 -2.17 9.82
N ASN A 62 19.98 -1.71 11.01
CA ASN A 62 19.07 -1.05 11.95
C ASN A 62 18.52 0.27 11.39
N ILE A 63 19.35 1.09 10.76
CA ILE A 63 18.92 2.34 10.11
C ILE A 63 17.85 2.06 9.04
N ILE A 64 18.08 1.05 8.20
CA ILE A 64 17.16 0.68 7.13
C ILE A 64 15.86 0.11 7.73
N GLN A 65 15.97 -0.87 8.62
CA GLN A 65 14.83 -1.53 9.23
C GLN A 65 14.03 -0.59 10.14
N LYS A 66 14.61 0.47 10.69
CA LYS A 66 13.87 1.48 11.47
C LYS A 66 12.85 2.23 10.61
N LYS A 67 13.14 2.46 9.33
CA LYS A 67 12.29 3.25 8.43
C LYS A 67 11.50 2.41 7.43
N ILE A 68 12.05 1.29 6.96
CA ILE A 68 11.51 0.50 5.85
C ILE A 68 10.97 -0.86 6.33
N ILE A 69 9.86 -1.28 5.73
CA ILE A 69 9.27 -2.62 5.82
C ILE A 69 9.85 -3.46 4.68
N LEU A 70 10.97 -4.14 4.94
CA LEU A 70 11.73 -4.88 3.92
C LEU A 70 10.90 -5.93 3.16
N LYS A 71 9.96 -6.61 3.83
CA LYS A 71 9.07 -7.59 3.19
C LYS A 71 8.24 -6.98 2.05
N LYS A 72 7.83 -5.71 2.18
CA LYS A 72 7.10 -5.00 1.12
C LYS A 72 8.05 -4.47 0.06
N ALA A 73 9.21 -3.96 0.46
CA ALA A 73 10.23 -3.45 -0.44
C ALA A 73 10.74 -4.53 -1.41
N ALA A 74 10.92 -5.77 -0.93
CA ALA A 74 11.35 -6.92 -1.72
C ALA A 74 10.46 -7.21 -2.94
N LEU A 75 9.18 -6.82 -2.90
CA LEU A 75 8.22 -7.06 -3.99
C LEU A 75 8.26 -5.99 -5.10
N ILE A 76 9.04 -4.92 -4.91
CA ILE A 76 9.06 -3.77 -5.82
C ILE A 76 10.41 -3.71 -6.54
N SER A 77 10.41 -4.14 -7.81
CA SER A 77 11.59 -4.15 -8.69
C SER A 77 11.89 -2.81 -9.36
N THR A 78 10.96 -1.85 -9.28
CA THR A 78 11.08 -0.53 -9.90
C THR A 78 11.22 0.57 -8.83
N ARG A 79 11.65 1.76 -9.22
CA ARG A 79 11.63 2.93 -8.31
C ARG A 79 10.25 3.62 -8.24
N LEU A 80 9.31 3.19 -9.08
CA LEU A 80 7.96 3.74 -9.09
C LEU A 80 7.16 3.03 -7.98
N LEU A 81 7.10 3.68 -6.82
CA LEU A 81 6.44 3.13 -5.65
C LEU A 81 4.93 3.37 -5.72
N ASP A 82 4.20 2.29 -5.99
CA ASP A 82 2.74 2.27 -5.93
C ASP A 82 2.20 1.83 -4.56
N THR A 83 3.08 1.34 -3.68
CA THR A 83 2.70 0.80 -2.36
C THR A 83 3.62 1.34 -1.28
N ASN A 84 3.04 1.71 -0.14
CA ASN A 84 3.83 2.18 1.00
C ASN A 84 4.70 1.06 1.60
N ILE A 85 6.01 1.29 1.56
CA ILE A 85 7.05 0.46 2.17
C ILE A 85 7.61 1.05 3.47
N PHE A 86 7.27 2.29 3.82
CA PHE A 86 7.73 2.93 5.06
C PHE A 86 6.92 2.44 6.26
N LYS A 87 7.55 2.41 7.42
CA LYS A 87 6.85 2.17 8.68
C LYS A 87 5.94 3.36 9.01
N ARG A 88 4.81 3.07 9.66
CA ARG A 88 3.89 4.09 10.15
C ARG A 88 4.54 4.95 11.23
N GLY A 89 4.10 6.19 11.35
CA GLY A 89 4.62 7.18 12.30
C GLY A 89 5.97 7.76 11.91
N GLN A 90 6.51 7.40 10.74
CA GLN A 90 7.77 7.97 10.25
C GLN A 90 7.56 9.29 9.51
N TYR A 91 6.41 9.44 8.84
CA TYR A 91 6.13 10.57 7.96
C TYR A 91 4.64 10.94 8.08
N ALA A 92 4.34 12.01 8.83
CA ALA A 92 2.97 12.41 9.14
C ALA A 92 2.12 12.61 7.87
N THR A 93 2.64 13.33 6.87
CA THR A 93 1.94 13.57 5.60
C THR A 93 1.64 12.28 4.83
N LEU A 94 2.57 11.31 4.84
CA LEU A 94 2.35 10.01 4.21
C LEU A 94 1.26 9.22 4.95
N ASP A 95 1.30 9.26 6.27
CA ASP A 95 0.33 8.58 7.13
C ASP A 95 -1.08 9.14 6.94
N GLU A 96 -1.23 10.47 6.86
CA GLU A 96 -2.50 11.15 6.59
C GLU A 96 -3.09 10.77 5.22
N ILE A 97 -2.29 10.83 4.16
CA ILE A 97 -2.72 10.44 2.81
C ILE A 97 -3.11 8.96 2.77
N GLN A 98 -2.33 8.11 3.42
CA GLN A 98 -2.60 6.69 3.44
C GLN A 98 -3.86 6.35 4.26
N GLU A 99 -4.10 7.02 5.39
CA GLU A 99 -5.34 6.87 6.15
C GLU A 99 -6.53 7.28 5.30
N ALA A 100 -6.50 8.47 4.67
CA ALA A 100 -7.58 8.96 3.84
C ALA A 100 -7.88 8.02 2.66
N TYR A 101 -6.84 7.48 2.00
CA TYR A 101 -6.99 6.52 0.91
C TYR A 101 -7.64 5.20 1.39
N ILE A 102 -7.11 4.60 2.45
CA ILE A 102 -7.59 3.31 2.96
C ILE A 102 -9.01 3.44 3.53
N ASP A 103 -9.29 4.49 4.29
CA ASP A 103 -10.62 4.72 4.82
C ASP A 103 -11.66 4.93 3.71
N SER A 104 -11.29 5.61 2.63
CA SER A 104 -12.20 5.79 1.49
C SER A 104 -12.51 4.45 0.81
N LEU A 105 -11.53 3.54 0.70
CA LEU A 105 -11.73 2.18 0.21
C LEU A 105 -12.62 1.36 1.14
N ASP A 106 -12.44 1.48 2.47
CA ASP A 106 -13.28 0.80 3.45
C ASP A 106 -14.73 1.30 3.39
N GLN A 107 -14.93 2.62 3.26
CA GLN A 107 -16.26 3.22 3.07
C GLN A 107 -16.94 2.72 1.80
N ILE A 108 -16.25 2.69 0.66
CA ILE A 108 -16.78 2.12 -0.58
C ILE A 108 -17.20 0.67 -0.38
N ASN A 109 -16.36 -0.13 0.29
CA ASN A 109 -16.67 -1.53 0.53
C ASN A 109 -17.87 -1.71 1.46
N ALA A 110 -18.01 -0.88 2.48
CA ALA A 110 -19.15 -0.88 3.38
C ALA A 110 -20.46 -0.53 2.65
N ILE A 111 -20.46 0.54 1.84
CA ILE A 111 -21.60 0.92 0.99
C ILE A 111 -21.93 -0.20 0.00
N ARG A 112 -20.92 -0.76 -0.66
CA ARG A 112 -21.06 -1.88 -1.61
C ARG A 112 -21.75 -3.08 -0.96
N GLN A 113 -21.38 -3.42 0.27
CA GLN A 113 -22.00 -4.53 1.01
C GLN A 113 -23.45 -4.23 1.41
N LEU A 114 -23.74 -3.01 1.87
CA LEU A 114 -25.11 -2.57 2.17
C LEU A 114 -26.01 -2.70 0.94
N LEU A 115 -25.60 -2.09 -0.17
CA LEU A 115 -26.38 -2.10 -1.41
C LEU A 115 -26.52 -3.52 -1.98
N ALA A 116 -25.48 -4.35 -1.87
CA ALA A 116 -25.56 -5.76 -2.26
C ALA A 116 -26.62 -6.52 -1.44
N ASN A 117 -26.74 -6.25 -0.14
CA ASN A 117 -27.77 -6.88 0.70
C ASN A 117 -29.19 -6.53 0.22
N PHE A 118 -29.43 -5.29 -0.20
CA PHE A 118 -30.73 -4.89 -0.74
C PHE A 118 -31.10 -5.65 -2.01
N VAL A 119 -30.11 -5.94 -2.86
CA VAL A 119 -30.35 -6.73 -4.08
C VAL A 119 -30.59 -8.21 -3.76
N VAL A 120 -29.85 -8.82 -2.81
CA VAL A 120 -30.06 -10.24 -2.42
C VAL A 120 -31.48 -10.48 -1.92
N GLN A 121 -32.06 -9.52 -1.20
CA GLN A 121 -33.44 -9.63 -0.70
C GLN A 121 -34.48 -9.74 -1.84
N CYS A 122 -34.17 -9.20 -3.02
CA CYS A 122 -35.04 -9.23 -4.19
C CYS A 122 -34.68 -10.36 -5.18
N ASP A 123 -33.40 -10.74 -5.27
CA ASP A 123 -32.88 -11.74 -6.20
C ASP A 123 -32.33 -12.95 -5.42
N LYS A 124 -33.20 -13.93 -5.13
CA LYS A 124 -32.85 -15.16 -4.38
C LYS A 124 -31.77 -16.01 -5.05
N LYS A 125 -31.47 -15.79 -6.35
CA LYS A 125 -30.41 -16.49 -7.09
C LYS A 125 -29.08 -15.72 -7.06
N ALA A 126 -29.02 -14.53 -6.46
CA ALA A 126 -27.83 -13.70 -6.45
C ALA A 126 -26.83 -14.11 -5.36
N VAL A 127 -25.61 -14.45 -5.76
CA VAL A 127 -24.49 -14.61 -4.83
C VAL A 127 -23.94 -13.23 -4.44
N LYS A 128 -24.03 -12.90 -3.14
CA LYS A 128 -23.68 -11.59 -2.54
C LYS A 128 -22.32 -11.01 -3.01
N LYS A 129 -21.32 -11.86 -3.24
CA LYS A 129 -19.96 -11.44 -3.62
C LYS A 129 -19.88 -10.75 -4.99
N ASN A 130 -20.80 -11.04 -5.92
CA ASN A 130 -20.71 -10.62 -7.33
C ASN A 130 -21.85 -9.70 -7.79
N ILE A 131 -22.57 -9.09 -6.85
CA ILE A 131 -23.72 -8.23 -7.17
C ILE A 131 -23.28 -6.86 -7.67
N ILE A 132 -22.42 -6.23 -6.88
CA ILE A 132 -21.87 -4.91 -7.14
C ILE A 132 -20.36 -5.05 -7.23
N LYS A 133 -19.82 -4.69 -8.39
CA LYS A 133 -18.41 -4.75 -8.71
C LYS A 133 -17.79 -3.37 -8.56
N ILE A 134 -16.54 -3.35 -8.12
CA ILE A 134 -15.70 -2.16 -8.24
C ILE A 134 -15.10 -2.21 -9.65
N HIS A 135 -15.38 -1.20 -10.45
CA HIS A 135 -14.70 -0.95 -11.71
C HIS A 135 -13.56 0.01 -11.46
N GLN A 136 -12.40 -0.25 -12.05
CA GLN A 136 -11.26 0.66 -11.99
C GLN A 136 -10.50 0.59 -13.31
N THR A 137 -10.31 1.75 -13.93
CA THR A 137 -9.41 1.92 -15.07
C THR A 137 -8.69 3.25 -14.94
N ASP A 138 -7.53 3.38 -15.58
CA ASP A 138 -6.77 4.63 -15.54
C ASP A 138 -7.55 5.80 -16.16
N LYS A 139 -8.38 5.53 -17.17
CA LYS A 139 -9.18 6.55 -17.88
C LYS A 139 -10.45 6.96 -17.15
N SER A 140 -11.20 6.01 -16.58
CA SER A 140 -12.54 6.26 -16.02
C SER A 140 -12.54 6.33 -14.49
N GLY A 141 -11.36 6.20 -13.86
CA GLY A 141 -11.22 6.13 -12.42
C GLY A 141 -11.88 4.89 -11.82
N MET A 142 -12.13 4.95 -10.51
CA MET A 142 -12.80 3.90 -9.74
C MET A 142 -14.27 4.26 -9.54
N PHE A 143 -15.18 3.30 -9.75
CA PHE A 143 -16.59 3.45 -9.39
C PHE A 143 -17.28 2.11 -9.12
N LEU A 144 -18.41 2.13 -8.40
CA LEU A 144 -19.28 0.97 -8.24
C LEU A 144 -20.17 0.78 -9.47
N MET A 145 -20.25 -0.47 -9.95
CA MET A 145 -21.12 -0.85 -11.05
C MET A 145 -21.87 -2.15 -10.78
N MET A 146 -23.03 -2.29 -11.40
CA MET A 146 -23.82 -3.54 -11.41
C MET A 146 -24.53 -3.71 -12.75
N THR A 147 -25.15 -4.87 -12.97
CA THR A 147 -25.92 -5.10 -14.21
C THR A 147 -27.20 -4.27 -14.22
N SER A 148 -27.67 -3.90 -15.42
CA SER A 148 -28.92 -3.14 -15.58
C SER A 148 -30.16 -3.83 -14.98
N ARG A 149 -30.16 -5.17 -14.90
CA ARG A 149 -31.22 -5.91 -14.23
C ARG A 149 -31.21 -5.68 -12.72
N ARG A 150 -30.03 -5.75 -12.09
CA ARG A 150 -29.89 -5.61 -10.63
C ARG A 150 -30.09 -4.18 -10.15
N SER A 151 -29.80 -3.18 -11.00
CA SER A 151 -30.08 -1.78 -10.66
C SER A 151 -31.58 -1.52 -10.52
N ARG A 152 -32.43 -2.18 -11.32
CA ARG A 152 -33.90 -2.12 -11.18
C ARG A 152 -34.36 -2.66 -9.83
N PHE A 153 -33.87 -3.84 -9.42
CA PHE A 153 -34.17 -4.41 -8.11
C PHE A 153 -33.73 -3.51 -6.96
N LEU A 154 -32.53 -2.92 -7.07
CA LEU A 154 -32.04 -1.98 -6.06
C LEU A 154 -32.93 -0.73 -5.98
N LYS A 155 -33.29 -0.15 -7.13
CA LYS A 155 -34.13 1.05 -7.22
C LYS A 155 -35.50 0.81 -6.58
N GLU A 156 -36.17 -0.28 -6.97
CA GLU A 156 -37.47 -0.66 -6.39
C GLU A 156 -37.38 -0.88 -4.88
N ARG A 157 -36.31 -1.53 -4.40
CA ARG A 157 -36.13 -1.82 -2.98
C ARG A 157 -35.91 -0.56 -2.15
N ILE A 158 -35.15 0.40 -2.67
CA ILE A 158 -34.90 1.70 -2.04
C ILE A 158 -36.20 2.52 -2.01
N GLN A 159 -36.95 2.59 -3.11
CA GLN A 159 -38.22 3.33 -3.19
C GLN A 159 -39.29 2.84 -2.20
N LYS A 160 -39.26 1.54 -1.84
CA LYS A 160 -40.18 0.96 -0.86
C LYS A 160 -39.76 1.19 0.60
N ARG A 161 -38.63 1.83 0.88
CA ARG A 161 -38.19 2.10 2.26
C ARG A 161 -38.80 3.40 2.77
N SER A 162 -39.07 3.43 4.08
CA SER A 162 -39.42 4.65 4.81
C SER A 162 -38.19 5.47 5.21
N THR A 163 -37.00 4.86 5.28
CA THR A 163 -35.75 5.53 5.66
C THR A 163 -35.04 6.12 4.45
N ALA A 164 -34.76 7.44 4.51
CA ALA A 164 -34.03 8.15 3.46
C ALA A 164 -32.51 7.88 3.50
N SER A 165 -31.96 7.57 4.68
CA SER A 165 -30.52 7.35 4.87
C SER A 165 -30.25 6.19 5.82
N GLU A 166 -29.05 5.61 5.72
CA GLU A 166 -28.59 4.50 6.55
C GLU A 166 -27.24 4.82 7.17
N ILE A 167 -27.10 4.61 8.48
CA ILE A 167 -25.81 4.68 9.16
C ILE A 167 -25.09 3.35 8.95
N ILE A 168 -23.94 3.40 8.26
CA ILE A 168 -23.12 2.23 7.96
C ILE A 168 -21.91 2.23 8.87
N HIS A 169 -21.77 1.19 9.69
CA HIS A 169 -20.60 0.98 10.54
C HIS A 169 -19.53 0.16 9.80
N TYR A 170 -18.27 0.56 9.96
CA TYR A 170 -17.13 -0.18 9.43
C TYR A 170 -15.93 -0.09 10.38
N ILE A 171 -14.97 -1.00 10.20
CA ILE A 171 -13.70 -0.99 10.92
C ILE A 171 -12.65 -0.50 9.94
N SER A 172 -11.96 0.61 10.27
CA SER A 172 -10.87 1.12 9.44
C SER A 172 -9.76 0.07 9.34
N SER A 173 -9.44 -0.34 8.12
CA SER A 173 -8.33 -1.22 7.82
C SER A 173 -6.99 -0.55 8.18
N TYR A 174 -6.94 0.79 8.20
CA TYR A 174 -5.76 1.58 8.57
C TYR A 174 -5.47 1.47 10.07
N ASN A 175 -6.35 1.97 10.95
CA ASN A 175 -6.08 2.08 12.39
C ASN A 175 -6.93 1.16 13.29
N LYS A 176 -7.76 0.28 12.71
CA LYS A 176 -8.65 -0.67 13.41
C LYS A 176 -9.72 -0.02 14.28
N ARG A 177 -9.95 1.29 14.14
CA ARG A 177 -11.03 1.98 14.87
C ARG A 177 -12.37 1.74 14.19
N LYS A 178 -13.43 1.65 15.00
CA LYS A 178 -14.81 1.66 14.52
C LYS A 178 -15.15 3.07 14.03
N LYS A 179 -15.69 3.17 12.82
CA LYS A 179 -16.14 4.40 12.19
C LYS A 179 -17.55 4.19 11.63
N SER A 180 -18.23 5.28 11.32
CA SER A 180 -19.55 5.24 10.69
C SER A 180 -19.67 6.31 9.61
N ILE A 181 -20.49 6.02 8.60
CA ILE A 181 -20.88 6.98 7.57
C ILE A 181 -22.38 7.04 7.47
N ASP A 182 -22.91 8.22 7.21
CA ASP A 182 -24.30 8.42 6.86
C ASP A 182 -24.44 8.34 5.33
N PHE A 183 -25.26 7.39 4.86
CA PHE A 183 -25.44 7.14 3.44
C PHE A 183 -26.88 7.43 3.01
N ASP A 184 -27.05 8.54 2.29
CA ASP A 184 -28.32 8.88 1.67
C ASP A 184 -28.64 7.97 0.48
N LEU A 185 -29.72 7.20 0.63
CA LEU A 185 -30.23 6.27 -0.36
C LEU A 185 -31.07 6.98 -1.44
N THR A 186 -31.67 8.13 -1.12
CA THR A 186 -32.62 8.81 -2.01
C THR A 186 -31.93 9.54 -3.15
N SER A 187 -30.71 10.02 -2.93
CA SER A 187 -29.87 10.64 -3.96
C SER A 187 -29.08 9.65 -4.83
N LEU A 188 -29.32 8.34 -4.68
CA LEU A 188 -28.65 7.34 -5.49
C LEU A 188 -29.12 7.39 -6.95
N THR A 189 -28.20 7.68 -7.84
CA THR A 189 -28.40 7.77 -9.29
C THR A 189 -27.73 6.60 -10.02
N TYR A 190 -28.22 6.35 -11.23
CA TYR A 190 -27.92 5.17 -12.03
C TYR A 190 -27.51 5.62 -13.44
N SER A 191 -26.20 5.78 -13.66
CA SER A 191 -25.65 6.28 -14.92
C SER A 191 -25.19 5.13 -15.82
N LYS A 192 -25.03 5.38 -17.13
CA LYS A 192 -24.56 4.36 -18.08
C LYS A 192 -23.13 3.95 -17.72
N GLY A 193 -22.91 2.67 -17.45
CA GLY A 193 -21.60 2.10 -17.22
C GLY A 193 -21.04 1.39 -18.46
N PRO A 194 -19.86 0.76 -18.35
CA PRO A 194 -19.29 -0.03 -19.44
C PRO A 194 -20.20 -1.21 -19.84
N SER A 195 -20.34 -1.43 -21.15
CA SER A 195 -21.18 -2.50 -21.72
C SER A 195 -22.64 -2.41 -21.24
N SER A 196 -23.22 -3.50 -20.73
CA SER A 196 -24.60 -3.60 -20.23
C SER A 196 -24.72 -3.32 -18.72
N ASN A 197 -23.81 -2.53 -18.17
CA ASN A 197 -23.76 -2.21 -16.75
C ASN A 197 -24.20 -0.78 -16.46
N VAL A 198 -24.56 -0.56 -15.20
CA VAL A 198 -24.98 0.71 -14.64
C VAL A 198 -23.99 1.09 -13.55
N ARG A 199 -23.53 2.33 -13.61
CA ARG A 199 -22.68 2.95 -12.59
C ARG A 199 -23.57 3.57 -11.51
N LEU A 200 -23.12 3.45 -10.27
CA LEU A 200 -23.81 3.99 -9.10
C LEU A 200 -23.13 5.28 -8.65
N ASP A 201 -23.90 6.36 -8.56
CA ASP A 201 -23.41 7.67 -8.17
C ASP A 201 -24.34 8.33 -7.17
N ASN A 202 -23.77 8.98 -6.17
CA ASN A 202 -24.42 10.00 -5.35
C ASN A 202 -23.32 10.94 -4.81
N ARG A 203 -23.69 11.98 -4.07
CA ARG A 203 -22.72 12.95 -3.55
C ARG A 203 -21.57 12.30 -2.78
N LEU A 204 -21.85 11.31 -1.93
CA LEU A 204 -20.82 10.62 -1.14
C LEU A 204 -19.94 9.72 -2.01
N LEU A 205 -20.54 8.88 -2.87
CA LEU A 205 -19.83 7.99 -3.77
C LEU A 205 -18.92 8.76 -4.72
N THR A 206 -19.41 9.83 -5.34
CA THR A 206 -18.61 10.68 -6.23
C THR A 206 -17.44 11.29 -5.47
N LYS A 207 -17.66 11.80 -4.25
CA LYS A 207 -16.56 12.28 -3.40
C LYS A 207 -15.52 11.19 -3.13
N LEU A 208 -15.96 9.99 -2.74
CA LEU A 208 -15.08 8.86 -2.45
C LEU A 208 -14.28 8.42 -3.68
N TYR A 209 -14.91 8.33 -4.85
CA TYR A 209 -14.24 7.99 -6.11
C TYR A 209 -13.13 8.99 -6.42
N THR A 210 -13.43 10.29 -6.33
CA THR A 210 -12.46 11.37 -6.54
C THR A 210 -11.34 11.34 -5.50
N THR A 211 -11.67 11.17 -4.21
CA THR A 211 -10.68 11.09 -3.14
C THR A 211 -9.73 9.91 -3.36
N ILE A 212 -10.24 8.72 -3.69
CA ILE A 212 -9.39 7.54 -3.93
C ILE A 212 -8.45 7.79 -5.11
N PHE A 213 -8.95 8.36 -6.20
CA PHE A 213 -8.13 8.69 -7.36
C PHE A 213 -7.03 9.69 -6.99
N GLN A 214 -7.38 10.82 -6.37
CA GLN A 214 -6.43 11.86 -5.95
C GLN A 214 -5.39 11.31 -4.97
N GLN A 215 -5.82 10.64 -3.90
CA GLN A 215 -4.91 10.11 -2.89
C GLN A 215 -4.02 9.00 -3.45
N SER A 216 -4.48 8.22 -4.42
CA SER A 216 -3.61 7.24 -5.10
C SER A 216 -2.49 7.89 -5.89
N SER A 217 -2.76 9.03 -6.52
CA SER A 217 -1.76 9.80 -7.28
C SER A 217 -0.77 10.47 -6.34
N ASN A 218 -1.29 11.17 -5.32
CA ASN A 218 -0.47 11.84 -4.30
C ASN A 218 0.41 10.84 -3.54
N LEU A 219 -0.11 9.65 -3.24
CA LEU A 219 0.65 8.61 -2.56
C LEU A 219 1.89 8.21 -3.36
N LYS A 220 1.76 8.03 -4.68
CA LYS A 220 2.89 7.68 -5.55
C LYS A 220 3.97 8.77 -5.54
N GLU A 221 3.55 10.02 -5.69
CA GLU A 221 4.45 11.17 -5.71
C GLU A 221 5.23 11.32 -4.40
N ILE A 222 4.52 11.27 -3.25
CA ILE A 222 5.16 11.37 -1.94
C ILE A 222 6.09 10.18 -1.68
N LEU A 223 5.67 8.95 -2.02
CA LEU A 223 6.52 7.77 -1.83
C LEU A 223 7.81 7.87 -2.65
N GLN A 224 7.73 8.36 -3.89
CA GLN A 224 8.89 8.55 -4.73
C GLN A 224 9.86 9.57 -4.12
N GLY A 225 9.36 10.73 -3.67
CA GLY A 225 10.17 11.75 -3.01
C GLY A 225 10.83 11.22 -1.73
N LEU A 226 10.05 10.60 -0.84
CA LEU A 226 10.55 10.05 0.42
C LEU A 226 11.58 8.95 0.21
N TYR A 227 11.41 8.11 -0.81
CA TYR A 227 12.36 7.04 -1.10
C TYR A 227 13.69 7.60 -1.62
N SER A 228 13.66 8.57 -2.54
CA SER A 228 14.89 9.26 -2.97
C SER A 228 15.60 9.94 -1.79
N SER A 229 14.88 10.67 -0.93
CA SER A 229 15.47 11.27 0.27
C SER A 229 16.03 10.22 1.24
N PHE A 230 15.38 9.06 1.34
CA PHE A 230 15.89 7.95 2.16
C PHE A 230 17.19 7.39 1.59
N ILE A 231 17.28 7.13 0.28
CA ILE A 231 18.52 6.64 -0.36
C ILE A 231 19.65 7.67 -0.22
N GLN A 232 19.37 8.95 -0.44
CA GLN A 232 20.34 10.03 -0.17
C GLN A 232 20.82 10.04 1.29
N SER A 233 19.93 9.72 2.25
CA SER A 233 20.33 9.62 3.64
C SER A 233 21.28 8.44 3.92
N LEU A 234 21.23 7.37 3.11
CA LEU A 234 22.17 6.25 3.20
C LEU A 234 23.56 6.61 2.66
N GLN A 235 23.66 7.53 1.70
CA GLN A 235 24.96 8.00 1.19
C GLN A 235 25.83 8.65 2.27
N LYS A 236 25.22 9.14 3.37
CA LYS A 236 25.96 9.67 4.53
C LYS A 236 26.79 8.62 5.24
N TYR A 237 26.48 7.34 5.04
CA TYR A 237 27.21 6.20 5.59
C TYR A 237 28.17 5.59 4.57
N ASN A 238 28.68 6.42 3.64
CA ASN A 238 29.63 6.00 2.62
C ASN A 238 30.82 5.25 3.25
N LYS A 239 31.45 5.84 4.27
CA LYS A 239 32.64 5.27 4.92
C LYS A 239 32.36 3.88 5.50
N GLU A 240 31.21 3.71 6.14
CA GLU A 240 30.75 2.44 6.69
C GLU A 240 30.54 1.39 5.60
N ILE A 241 30.00 1.79 4.45
CA ILE A 241 29.80 0.88 3.31
C ILE A 241 31.13 0.56 2.61
N GLU A 242 32.06 1.51 2.52
CA GLU A 242 33.41 1.29 1.99
C GLU A 242 34.19 0.27 2.84
N ILE A 243 34.09 0.33 4.18
CA ILE A 243 34.68 -0.67 5.09
C ILE A 243 34.13 -2.08 4.85
N ILE A 244 32.91 -2.21 4.33
CA ILE A 244 32.29 -3.51 4.03
C ILE A 244 32.76 -4.07 2.68
N ILE A 245 33.17 -3.20 1.76
CA ILE A 245 33.58 -3.57 0.40
C ILE A 245 35.09 -3.86 0.32
N GLN A 246 35.89 -3.19 1.16
CA GLN A 246 37.34 -3.40 1.29
C GLN A 246 37.68 -4.68 2.05
#